data_AF-A0A317C988-F1
#
_entry.id   AF-A0A317C988-F1
#
_cell.length_a   1.000
_cell.length_b   1.000
_cell.length_c   1.000
_cell.angle_alpha   90.00
_cell.angle_beta   90.00
_cell.angle_gamma   90.00
#
_symmetry.space_group_name_H-M   'P 1'
#
loop_
_entity.id
_entity.type
_entity.pdbx_description
1 polymer ?
#
loop_
_entity_poly.entity_id
_entity_poly.type
_entity_poly.pdbx_seq_one_letter_code
_entity_poly.pdbx_strand_id
1 'polypeptide(L)'
;MTLFKESDSGVFHDLASGKLLKTITDQQRTVYLEQDGDIFEEDVATLDDQQFGLQSTYSFSRSKRLLGTEVYTDHLLAFYSGCRYRLYQKKFIPVKSSCGFSYRKNKARSERIEWEHIVPAWHFGHQLRCWQDGGRLHCRNNNEKFREMEADMHNLVPAIGEINGDRSNYKYSMIANEPRLYGSTVNMEVAFKSSTAEPPENVMGDIARAYFYMTDQYQLQISDQQKKLFIAWNNMDPVDDWEREKNQRVKALQNTENKYITHYKKLQQNEVVTSSPDTDFDSITRSLRERFNFLFDYLPVQIAEVVILLGAAYLFWRNRRKKKAEQEDAAGDTADGKGNAADNQATETTSTPKNNPSPTQDSDPEYVKIRSAMNQYVLSIEDDGQLVVEKSSRAHAQRWQLIPSNKTEGYVFIQHLDTNKVLAVENGLKKDDAPVILEEKKRVSNNHQEWKLVPTAADENLVFIQNRETELVLDISHNKSHSGAAVATHRRKSRNTDNQCWGDKLTPMT
;
A
#
# COMPACT_ATOMS: atom_id res chain seq x y z
N MET A 1 -20.65 24.40 7.73
CA MET A 1 -20.11 24.59 6.36
C MET A 1 -19.30 23.36 6.02
N THR A 2 -19.54 22.78 4.84
CA THR A 2 -18.85 21.58 4.33
C THR A 2 -17.36 21.86 4.10
N LEU A 3 -16.53 20.84 4.32
CA LEU A 3 -15.08 21.03 4.48
C LEU A 3 -14.33 21.33 3.17
N PHE A 4 -14.84 20.88 2.03
CA PHE A 4 -14.32 21.17 0.68
C PHE A 4 -15.47 21.23 -0.35
N LYS A 5 -15.20 21.77 -1.55
CA LYS A 5 -16.18 21.82 -2.65
C LYS A 5 -16.31 20.46 -3.34
N GLU A 6 -17.50 20.15 -3.86
CA GLU A 6 -17.79 18.92 -4.61
C GLU A 6 -16.97 18.74 -5.91
N SER A 7 -16.18 19.74 -6.32
CA SER A 7 -15.28 19.69 -7.48
C SER A 7 -14.00 18.87 -7.28
N ASP A 8 -13.62 18.55 -6.03
CA ASP A 8 -12.39 17.80 -5.71
C ASP A 8 -12.69 16.31 -5.43
N SER A 9 -13.71 15.75 -6.11
CA SER A 9 -14.34 14.48 -5.75
C SER A 9 -13.54 13.23 -6.11
N GLY A 10 -12.68 12.80 -5.17
CA GLY A 10 -12.66 11.38 -4.78
C GLY A 10 -11.65 10.45 -5.44
N VAL A 11 -10.52 10.98 -5.89
CA VAL A 11 -9.35 10.19 -6.30
C VAL A 11 -8.11 10.71 -5.57
N PHE A 12 -7.77 10.05 -4.47
CA PHE A 12 -6.51 10.27 -3.78
C PHE A 12 -5.46 9.32 -4.35
N HIS A 13 -4.25 9.84 -4.59
CA HIS A 13 -3.10 9.07 -5.03
C HIS A 13 -2.03 9.03 -3.95
N ASP A 14 -1.43 7.86 -3.78
CA ASP A 14 -0.19 7.61 -3.05
C ASP A 14 0.93 8.51 -3.63
N LEU A 15 1.61 9.27 -2.76
CA LEU A 15 2.51 10.34 -3.22
C LEU A 15 3.82 9.81 -3.82
N ALA A 16 4.28 8.64 -3.37
CA ALA A 16 5.51 8.00 -3.81
C ALA A 16 5.33 7.23 -5.12
N SER A 17 4.22 6.49 -5.27
CA SER A 17 3.95 5.62 -6.42
C SER A 17 3.01 6.23 -7.48
N GLY A 18 2.27 7.28 -7.14
CA GLY A 18 1.25 7.90 -8.00
C GLY A 18 -0.02 7.06 -8.18
N LYS A 19 -0.12 5.89 -7.54
CA LYS A 19 -1.25 4.96 -7.63
C LYS A 19 -2.43 5.41 -6.77
N LEU A 20 -3.64 5.00 -7.16
CA LEU A 20 -4.85 5.13 -6.32
C LEU A 20 -4.64 4.55 -4.91
N LEU A 21 -5.09 5.29 -3.90
CA LEU A 21 -5.19 4.78 -2.53
C LEU A 21 -6.26 3.69 -2.43
N LYS A 22 -5.99 2.64 -1.65
CA LYS A 22 -6.93 1.55 -1.39
C LYS A 22 -8.02 2.02 -0.44
N THR A 23 -9.29 1.83 -0.76
CA THR A 23 -10.39 2.20 0.14
C THR A 23 -10.83 1.03 1.02
N ILE A 24 -11.11 1.32 2.30
CA ILE A 24 -11.72 0.39 3.26
C ILE A 24 -12.86 1.12 3.97
N THR A 25 -13.97 0.43 4.22
CA THR A 25 -15.08 0.94 5.06
C THR A 25 -14.83 0.54 6.51
N ASP A 26 -14.70 1.52 7.40
CA ASP A 26 -14.61 1.31 8.84
C ASP A 26 -15.71 2.10 9.55
N GLN A 27 -16.54 1.42 10.33
CA GLN A 27 -17.66 2.02 11.09
C GLN A 27 -18.49 3.06 10.29
N GLN A 28 -18.85 2.72 9.04
CA GLN A 28 -19.60 3.58 8.09
C GLN A 28 -18.83 4.80 7.53
N ARG A 29 -17.54 4.97 7.83
CA ARG A 29 -16.65 5.95 7.20
C ARG A 29 -15.76 5.28 6.16
N THR A 30 -15.61 5.92 4.99
CA THR A 30 -14.57 5.54 4.02
C THR A 30 -13.20 6.00 4.52
N VAL A 31 -12.29 5.06 4.66
CA VAL A 31 -10.88 5.26 5.00
C VAL A 31 -10.04 4.93 3.76
N TYR A 32 -8.98 5.70 3.54
CA TYR A 32 -8.05 5.51 2.43
C TYR A 32 -6.71 5.00 2.99
N LEU A 33 -6.13 3.97 2.37
CA LEU A 33 -4.82 3.43 2.72
C LEU A 33 -3.78 3.73 1.63
N GLU A 34 -2.56 4.05 2.07
CA GLU A 34 -1.36 4.12 1.25
C GLU A 34 -0.87 2.70 0.85
N GLN A 35 0.02 2.60 -0.12
CA GLN A 35 0.38 1.30 -0.73
C GLN A 35 1.07 0.33 0.24
N ASP A 36 1.63 0.83 1.33
CA ASP A 36 2.29 0.05 2.39
C ASP A 36 1.34 -0.40 3.52
N GLY A 37 0.06 0.00 3.45
CA GLY A 37 -0.97 -0.29 4.44
C GLY A 37 -1.16 0.77 5.53
N ASP A 38 -0.47 1.92 5.44
CA ASP A 38 -0.70 3.08 6.32
C ASP A 38 -2.02 3.81 5.96
N ILE A 39 -2.53 4.68 6.84
CA ILE A 39 -3.83 5.35 6.73
C ILE A 39 -3.65 6.82 6.31
N PHE A 40 -4.17 7.16 5.14
CA PHE A 40 -4.09 8.50 4.58
C PHE A 40 -4.93 9.53 5.37
N GLU A 41 -4.31 10.69 5.64
CA GLU A 41 -4.83 11.80 6.48
C GLU A 41 -5.18 11.44 7.94
N GLU A 42 -4.78 10.27 8.45
CA GLU A 42 -4.99 9.94 9.86
C GLU A 42 -4.17 10.85 10.78
N ASP A 43 -2.96 11.25 10.38
CA ASP A 43 -2.05 11.99 11.24
C ASP A 43 -2.38 13.49 11.36
N VAL A 44 -3.44 14.00 10.71
CA VAL A 44 -3.76 15.44 10.71
C VAL A 44 -3.99 15.98 12.12
N ALA A 45 -3.27 17.06 12.46
CA ALA A 45 -3.31 17.67 13.79
C ALA A 45 -4.56 18.55 13.97
N THR A 46 -5.63 17.94 14.48
CA THR A 46 -6.89 18.61 14.88
C THR A 46 -7.14 18.49 16.38
N LEU A 47 -7.85 19.46 16.95
CA LEU A 47 -8.39 19.39 18.32
C LEU A 47 -9.84 18.86 18.36
N ASP A 48 -10.49 18.74 17.20
CA ASP A 48 -11.70 17.94 17.04
C ASP A 48 -11.30 16.49 16.73
N ASP A 49 -11.57 15.61 17.68
CA ASP A 49 -11.62 14.15 17.50
C ASP A 49 -13.04 13.68 17.85
N GLN A 50 -13.63 12.82 17.02
CA GLN A 50 -14.91 12.20 17.37
C GLN A 50 -14.74 11.25 18.56
N GLN A 51 -15.79 11.18 19.37
CA GLN A 51 -15.81 10.60 20.73
C GLN A 51 -15.53 9.07 20.80
N PHE A 52 -15.36 8.41 19.66
CA PHE A 52 -15.36 6.95 19.51
C PHE A 52 -13.98 6.29 19.69
N GLY A 53 -12.89 7.05 19.60
CA GLY A 53 -11.52 6.55 19.87
C GLY A 53 -11.17 6.38 21.36
N LEU A 54 -12.11 6.62 22.28
CA LEU A 54 -11.84 6.73 23.73
C LEU A 54 -12.02 5.41 24.54
N GLN A 55 -12.33 4.29 23.89
CA GLN A 55 -12.59 3.03 24.60
C GLN A 55 -11.32 2.21 24.94
N SER A 56 -10.16 2.54 24.34
CA SER A 56 -8.88 1.91 24.68
C SER A 56 -8.03 2.85 25.54
N THR A 57 -7.31 2.30 26.52
CA THR A 57 -6.32 3.02 27.33
C THR A 57 -5.34 3.81 26.46
N TYR A 58 -4.92 3.19 25.36
CA TYR A 58 -4.02 3.75 24.35
C TYR A 58 -4.79 4.05 23.07
N SER A 59 -4.70 5.29 22.59
CA SER A 59 -5.47 5.76 21.44
C SER A 59 -4.74 6.91 20.76
N PHE A 60 -4.45 6.77 19.47
CA PHE A 60 -3.71 7.77 18.70
C PHE A 60 -4.42 9.14 18.71
N SER A 61 -5.74 9.19 18.54
CA SER A 61 -6.56 10.41 18.71
C SER A 61 -6.37 11.06 20.09
N ARG A 62 -6.41 10.27 21.18
CA ARG A 62 -6.17 10.80 22.53
C ARG A 62 -4.78 11.45 22.62
N SER A 63 -3.75 10.83 22.06
CA SER A 63 -2.39 11.36 22.04
C SER A 63 -2.26 12.61 21.19
N LYS A 64 -2.77 12.62 19.94
CA LYS A 64 -2.83 13.82 19.07
C LYS A 64 -3.47 15.02 19.78
N ARG A 65 -4.56 14.80 20.50
CA ARG A 65 -5.24 15.84 21.28
C ARG A 65 -4.37 16.33 22.45
N LEU A 66 -3.85 15.44 23.29
CA LEU A 66 -3.01 15.80 24.44
C LEU A 66 -1.72 16.52 24.02
N LEU A 67 -1.11 16.10 22.90
CA LEU A 67 0.02 16.80 22.30
C LEU A 67 -0.33 18.25 21.93
N GLY A 68 -1.52 18.47 21.37
CA GLY A 68 -2.01 19.79 20.97
C GLY A 68 -2.56 20.67 22.10
N THR A 69 -3.04 20.10 23.21
CA THR A 69 -3.63 20.87 24.34
C THR A 69 -2.76 21.00 25.57
N GLU A 70 -1.81 20.07 25.79
CA GLU A 70 -0.99 20.04 27.01
C GLU A 70 0.52 20.11 26.72
N VAL A 71 1.00 19.51 25.62
CA VAL A 71 2.45 19.38 25.36
C VAL A 71 3.00 20.56 24.56
N TYR A 72 2.55 20.76 23.31
CA TYR A 72 3.11 21.75 22.37
C TYR A 72 2.43 23.15 22.47
N THR A 73 1.91 23.53 23.64
CA THR A 73 1.10 24.73 23.82
C THR A 73 1.86 26.05 23.62
N ASP A 74 3.15 26.05 23.95
CA ASP A 74 4.09 27.18 23.88
C ASP A 74 5.20 26.96 22.81
N HIS A 75 5.58 25.70 22.53
CA HIS A 75 6.54 25.33 21.49
C HIS A 75 5.88 25.03 20.14
N LEU A 76 5.31 26.04 19.49
CA LEU A 76 4.62 25.88 18.20
C LEU A 76 5.60 25.92 17.00
N LEU A 77 6.58 25.01 16.95
CA LEU A 77 7.56 24.86 15.85
C LEU A 77 7.45 23.47 15.20
N ALA A 78 7.39 23.43 13.87
CA ALA A 78 7.35 22.17 13.11
C ALA A 78 8.74 21.52 13.05
N PHE A 79 8.81 20.25 13.41
CA PHE A 79 10.02 19.48 13.71
C PHE A 79 11.11 19.59 12.63
N TYR A 80 10.84 19.13 11.41
CA TYR A 80 11.84 19.12 10.32
C TYR A 80 12.12 20.48 9.68
N SER A 81 11.23 21.47 9.83
CA SER A 81 11.29 22.70 9.03
C SER A 81 11.50 23.97 9.85
N GLY A 82 11.49 23.89 11.18
CA GLY A 82 11.54 25.05 12.08
C GLY A 82 10.39 26.03 11.92
N CYS A 83 9.39 25.73 11.08
CA CYS A 83 8.30 26.63 10.78
C CYS A 83 7.41 26.83 12.00
N ARG A 84 7.17 28.09 12.38
CA ARG A 84 6.11 28.40 13.36
C ARG A 84 4.78 27.91 12.82
N TYR A 85 3.95 27.33 13.67
CA TYR A 85 2.56 27.02 13.33
C TYR A 85 1.61 27.66 14.34
N ARG A 86 0.31 27.63 14.04
CA ARG A 86 -0.72 28.22 14.90
C ARG A 86 -2.01 27.41 14.84
N LEU A 87 -2.78 27.45 15.92
CA LEU A 87 -4.14 26.94 15.93
C LEU A 87 -5.08 27.91 15.18
N TYR A 88 -5.92 27.38 14.30
CA TYR A 88 -6.98 28.11 13.63
C TYR A 88 -8.16 27.20 13.36
N GLN A 89 -9.36 27.56 13.84
CA GLN A 89 -10.58 26.74 13.70
C GLN A 89 -10.33 25.26 14.08
N LYS A 90 -9.63 25.05 15.22
CA LYS A 90 -9.23 23.75 15.76
C LYS A 90 -8.26 22.91 14.91
N LYS A 91 -7.67 23.47 13.85
CA LYS A 91 -6.60 22.85 13.04
C LYS A 91 -5.28 23.57 13.29
N PHE A 92 -4.17 22.83 13.30
CA PHE A 92 -2.84 23.45 13.29
C PHE A 92 -2.38 23.74 11.86
N ILE A 93 -2.02 25.01 11.60
CA ILE A 93 -1.66 25.53 10.26
C ILE A 93 -0.24 26.11 10.31
N PRO A 94 0.67 25.72 9.39
CA PRO A 94 2.02 26.25 9.31
C PRO A 94 2.05 27.71 8.80
N VAL A 95 2.89 28.53 9.42
CA VAL A 95 3.20 29.91 9.01
C VAL A 95 4.43 29.87 8.10
N LYS A 96 4.21 29.54 6.81
CA LYS A 96 5.27 29.31 5.82
C LYS A 96 6.31 30.44 5.72
N SER A 97 5.88 31.70 5.92
CA SER A 97 6.75 32.87 5.92
C SER A 97 7.72 32.96 7.11
N SER A 98 7.54 32.17 8.18
CA SER A 98 8.44 32.16 9.35
C SER A 98 9.76 31.40 9.12
N CYS A 99 9.81 30.58 8.07
CA CYS A 99 10.89 29.61 7.79
C CYS A 99 11.25 29.52 6.30
N GLY A 100 10.56 30.28 5.43
CA GLY A 100 10.79 30.23 3.98
C GLY A 100 10.29 28.97 3.26
N PHE A 101 9.45 28.15 3.92
CA PHE A 101 8.92 26.91 3.35
C PHE A 101 8.14 27.15 2.04
N SER A 102 8.51 26.42 1.00
CA SER A 102 7.75 26.25 -0.24
C SER A 102 7.26 24.82 -0.36
N TYR A 103 6.04 24.63 -0.88
CA TYR A 103 5.55 23.28 -1.15
C TYR A 103 6.19 22.71 -2.42
N ARG A 104 6.33 21.39 -2.49
CA ARG A 104 6.98 20.68 -3.61
C ARG A 104 5.99 20.25 -4.69
N LYS A 105 4.87 19.63 -4.27
CA LYS A 105 3.85 19.00 -5.14
C LYS A 105 2.44 19.07 -4.53
N ASN A 106 2.28 18.75 -3.25
CA ASN A 106 0.99 18.63 -2.58
C ASN A 106 0.65 19.88 -1.75
N LYS A 107 0.12 20.89 -2.42
CA LYS A 107 -0.32 22.15 -1.77
C LYS A 107 -1.29 21.89 -0.60
N ALA A 108 -2.28 21.02 -0.75
CA ALA A 108 -3.29 20.77 0.29
C ALA A 108 -2.71 20.15 1.57
N ARG A 109 -1.76 19.21 1.44
CA ARG A 109 -1.04 18.61 2.58
C ARG A 109 -0.02 19.58 3.20
N SER A 110 0.52 20.52 2.40
CA SER A 110 1.42 21.59 2.87
C SER A 110 0.75 22.71 3.70
N GLU A 111 -0.59 22.74 3.76
CA GLU A 111 -1.37 23.80 4.44
C GLU A 111 -1.83 23.41 5.86
N ARG A 112 -1.33 22.27 6.38
CA ARG A 112 -1.67 21.72 7.70
C ARG A 112 -0.44 21.11 8.39
N ILE A 113 -0.53 21.01 9.71
CA ILE A 113 0.37 20.19 10.52
C ILE A 113 -0.22 18.78 10.63
N GLU A 114 0.67 17.79 10.63
CA GLU A 114 0.38 16.38 10.88
C GLU A 114 1.31 15.88 12.01
N TRP A 115 0.86 14.91 12.79
CA TRP A 115 1.62 14.28 13.87
C TRP A 115 2.47 13.14 13.32
N GLU A 116 3.73 13.44 13.06
CA GLU A 116 4.75 12.54 12.57
C GLU A 116 5.09 11.45 13.60
N HIS A 117 5.09 10.19 13.19
CA HIS A 117 5.75 9.09 13.92
C HIS A 117 7.24 9.03 13.53
N ILE A 118 8.14 9.47 14.41
CA ILE A 118 9.60 9.48 14.15
C ILE A 118 10.09 8.09 13.74
N VAL A 119 9.73 7.07 14.52
CA VAL A 119 9.77 5.66 14.12
C VAL A 119 8.42 5.36 13.44
N PRO A 120 8.35 5.15 12.11
CA PRO A 120 7.08 5.04 11.38
C PRO A 120 6.18 3.93 11.91
N ALA A 121 4.86 4.12 11.81
CA ALA A 121 3.87 3.09 12.11
C ALA A 121 4.15 1.78 11.36
N TRP A 122 4.60 1.88 10.11
CA TRP A 122 5.07 0.75 9.32
C TRP A 122 6.24 0.01 9.99
N HIS A 123 7.25 0.70 10.54
CA HIS A 123 8.46 0.06 11.11
C HIS A 123 8.12 -0.89 12.27
N PHE A 124 7.22 -0.48 13.17
CA PHE A 124 6.77 -1.32 14.30
C PHE A 124 5.53 -2.18 14.00
N GLY A 125 4.84 -1.93 12.88
CA GLY A 125 3.60 -2.61 12.52
C GLY A 125 3.70 -3.69 11.45
N HIS A 126 4.52 -3.50 10.40
CA HIS A 126 4.44 -4.29 9.15
C HIS A 126 4.64 -5.80 9.32
N GLN A 127 5.41 -6.24 10.33
CA GLN A 127 5.66 -7.67 10.59
C GLN A 127 4.57 -8.33 11.44
N LEU A 128 3.66 -7.55 12.03
CA LEU A 128 2.57 -8.07 12.83
C LEU A 128 1.51 -8.70 11.93
N ARG A 129 0.93 -9.81 12.39
CA ARG A 129 -0.12 -10.53 11.65
C ARG A 129 -1.30 -9.63 11.26
N CYS A 130 -1.70 -8.74 12.17
CA CYS A 130 -2.76 -7.75 11.93
C CYS A 130 -2.48 -6.81 10.74
N TRP A 131 -1.23 -6.52 10.42
CA TRP A 131 -0.88 -5.63 9.30
C TRP A 131 -0.97 -6.38 7.98
N GLN A 132 -0.59 -7.65 7.99
CA GLN A 132 -0.76 -8.56 6.85
C GLN A 132 -2.25 -8.82 6.55
N ASP A 133 -3.10 -8.87 7.58
CA ASP A 133 -4.54 -9.10 7.44
C ASP A 133 -5.36 -7.84 7.07
N GLY A 134 -4.82 -6.63 7.23
CA GLY A 134 -5.55 -5.39 6.86
C GLY A 134 -4.87 -4.05 7.16
N GLY A 135 -3.54 -4.00 7.17
CA GLY A 135 -2.76 -2.76 7.36
C GLY A 135 -2.84 -2.15 8.77
N ARG A 136 -2.40 -0.89 8.88
CA ARG A 136 -2.41 -0.10 10.13
C ARG A 136 -3.80 -0.05 10.76
N LEU A 137 -4.84 0.10 9.95
CA LEU A 137 -6.23 0.15 10.41
C LEU A 137 -6.67 -1.13 11.13
N HIS A 138 -6.34 -2.29 10.56
CA HIS A 138 -6.66 -3.57 11.17
C HIS A 138 -5.81 -3.83 12.44
N CYS A 139 -4.54 -3.41 12.47
CA CYS A 139 -3.74 -3.45 13.70
C CYS A 139 -4.29 -2.53 14.79
N ARG A 140 -4.68 -1.30 14.45
CA ARG A 140 -5.27 -0.36 15.40
C ARG A 140 -6.55 -0.91 16.03
N ASN A 141 -7.40 -1.57 15.25
CA ASN A 141 -8.62 -2.16 15.77
C ASN A 141 -8.36 -3.44 16.59
N ASN A 142 -7.42 -4.31 16.18
CA ASN A 142 -7.31 -5.67 16.71
C ASN A 142 -6.03 -5.99 17.52
N ASN A 143 -5.05 -5.08 17.61
CA ASN A 143 -3.78 -5.31 18.31
C ASN A 143 -3.47 -4.22 19.34
N GLU A 144 -3.48 -4.59 20.61
CA GLU A 144 -3.26 -3.67 21.73
C GLU A 144 -1.83 -3.13 21.80
N LYS A 145 -0.81 -3.98 21.60
CA LYS A 145 0.59 -3.53 21.55
C LYS A 145 0.82 -2.54 20.41
N PHE A 146 0.16 -2.76 19.26
CA PHE A 146 0.22 -1.80 18.16
C PHE A 146 -0.40 -0.45 18.55
N ARG A 147 -1.57 -0.43 19.19
CA ARG A 147 -2.19 0.81 19.70
C ARG A 147 -1.30 1.52 20.72
N GLU A 148 -0.61 0.79 21.58
CA GLU A 148 0.33 1.33 22.56
C GLU A 148 1.51 2.03 21.87
N MET A 149 2.17 1.37 20.92
CA MET A 149 3.25 1.93 20.11
C MET A 149 2.81 3.12 19.23
N GLU A 150 1.61 3.05 18.63
CA GLU A 150 1.04 4.11 17.79
C GLU A 150 0.68 5.35 18.61
N ALA A 151 0.25 5.17 19.87
CA ALA A 151 -0.18 6.25 20.75
C ALA A 151 0.96 6.89 21.57
N ASP A 152 2.20 6.41 21.49
CA ASP A 152 3.28 6.94 22.33
C ASP A 152 3.75 8.34 21.89
N MET A 153 3.45 9.36 22.69
CA MET A 153 3.80 10.77 22.43
C MET A 153 5.31 11.04 22.46
N HIS A 154 6.14 10.15 23.00
CA HIS A 154 7.61 10.28 22.85
C HIS A 154 8.00 10.16 21.37
N ASN A 155 7.31 9.29 20.61
CA ASN A 155 7.53 9.06 19.18
C ASN A 155 6.83 10.09 18.26
N LEU A 156 6.01 10.98 18.81
CA LEU A 156 5.18 11.91 18.05
C LEU A 156 5.68 13.34 18.07
N VAL A 157 5.74 13.98 16.91
CA VAL A 157 6.19 15.37 16.72
C VAL A 157 5.37 16.09 15.62
N PRO A 158 5.24 17.43 15.64
CA PRO A 158 4.46 18.16 14.65
C PRO A 158 5.29 18.39 13.38
N ALA A 159 4.84 17.89 12.23
CA ALA A 159 5.47 18.12 10.93
C ALA A 159 4.53 18.88 9.98
N ILE A 160 5.09 19.58 8.98
CA ILE A 160 4.28 20.04 7.84
C ILE A 160 3.83 18.80 7.09
N GLY A 161 2.53 18.67 6.80
CA GLY A 161 1.97 17.43 6.28
C GLY A 161 2.62 16.95 4.97
N GLU A 162 3.02 17.87 4.08
CA GLU A 162 3.74 17.47 2.86
C GLU A 162 5.11 16.82 3.17
N ILE A 163 5.83 17.30 4.18
CA ILE A 163 7.10 16.70 4.60
C ILE A 163 6.86 15.31 5.22
N ASN A 164 5.86 15.16 6.10
CA ASN A 164 5.42 13.86 6.63
C ASN A 164 5.11 12.89 5.47
N GLY A 165 4.31 13.33 4.50
CA GLY A 165 3.90 12.51 3.35
C GLY A 165 5.03 12.14 2.40
N ASP A 166 5.97 13.04 2.15
CA ASP A 166 7.14 12.73 1.32
C ASP A 166 8.16 11.86 2.07
N ARG A 167 8.29 12.03 3.40
CA ARG A 167 9.11 11.17 4.27
C ARG A 167 8.54 9.76 4.35
N SER A 168 7.21 9.60 4.43
CA SER A 168 6.52 8.30 4.43
C SER A 168 7.15 7.32 5.46
N ASN A 169 7.45 6.09 5.07
CA ASN A 169 8.15 5.10 5.89
C ASN A 169 9.69 5.09 5.67
N TYR A 170 10.25 6.13 5.03
CA TYR A 170 11.65 6.15 4.58
C TYR A 170 12.64 6.16 5.75
N LYS A 171 13.78 5.51 5.51
CA LYS A 171 14.86 5.40 6.49
C LYS A 171 15.65 6.69 6.57
N TYR A 172 16.02 7.08 7.78
CA TYR A 172 16.98 8.15 7.98
C TYR A 172 18.37 7.77 7.48
N SER A 173 19.01 8.69 6.76
CA SER A 173 20.37 8.60 6.21
C SER A 173 20.89 10.00 5.90
N MET A 174 22.20 10.15 5.71
CA MET A 174 22.75 11.30 4.99
C MET A 174 22.54 11.11 3.48
N ILE A 175 22.28 12.19 2.72
CA ILE A 175 21.95 12.21 1.28
C ILE A 175 22.91 13.15 0.54
N ALA A 176 23.70 12.60 -0.38
CA ALA A 176 24.59 13.43 -1.19
C ALA A 176 23.84 14.36 -2.16
N ASN A 177 24.32 15.61 -2.29
CA ASN A 177 23.82 16.67 -3.18
C ASN A 177 22.45 17.29 -2.78
N GLU A 178 21.95 16.99 -1.58
CA GLU A 178 20.92 17.74 -0.83
C GLU A 178 19.93 18.57 -1.67
N PRO A 179 18.97 17.94 -2.38
CA PRO A 179 17.99 18.67 -3.17
C PRO A 179 17.04 19.44 -2.25
N ARG A 180 17.12 20.78 -2.28
CA ARG A 180 16.32 21.71 -1.44
C ARG A 180 14.86 21.81 -1.89
N LEU A 181 14.12 20.71 -1.77
CA LEU A 181 12.77 20.52 -2.30
C LEU A 181 11.70 21.40 -1.63
N TYR A 182 11.90 21.79 -0.37
CA TYR A 182 10.90 22.51 0.45
C TYR A 182 11.20 24.01 0.61
N GLY A 183 12.00 24.58 -0.30
CA GLY A 183 12.54 25.93 -0.21
C GLY A 183 13.98 25.96 0.30
N SER A 184 14.71 27.03 -0.01
CA SER A 184 16.17 27.15 0.22
C SER A 184 16.59 27.28 1.69
N THR A 185 15.64 27.27 2.62
CA THR A 185 15.82 27.55 4.05
C THR A 185 15.32 26.41 4.95
N VAL A 186 14.70 25.39 4.35
CA VAL A 186 14.24 24.17 5.05
C VAL A 186 15.27 23.08 4.80
N ASN A 187 15.99 22.68 5.86
CA ASN A 187 17.04 21.66 5.81
C ASN A 187 16.44 20.27 6.02
N MET A 188 15.70 19.80 5.02
CA MET A 188 15.05 18.49 5.00
C MET A 188 15.03 17.95 3.57
N GLU A 189 15.65 16.80 3.36
CA GLU A 189 15.90 16.24 2.04
C GLU A 189 15.26 14.86 1.93
N VAL A 190 14.61 14.58 0.79
CA VAL A 190 13.95 13.31 0.53
C VAL A 190 14.44 12.73 -0.79
N ALA A 191 15.10 11.58 -0.72
CA ALA A 191 15.58 10.84 -1.88
C ALA A 191 14.64 9.66 -2.18
N PHE A 192 13.54 9.97 -2.89
CA PHE A 192 12.49 9.00 -3.24
C PHE A 192 13.01 7.70 -3.89
N LYS A 193 14.05 7.79 -4.74
CA LYS A 193 14.63 6.63 -5.44
C LYS A 193 15.31 5.62 -4.50
N SER A 194 15.85 6.07 -3.36
CA SER A 194 16.51 5.23 -2.36
C SER A 194 15.64 4.98 -1.12
N SER A 195 14.43 5.57 -1.06
CA SER A 195 13.55 5.54 0.11
C SER A 195 14.27 5.97 1.39
N THR A 196 15.01 7.08 1.29
CA THR A 196 15.76 7.69 2.40
C THR A 196 15.41 9.16 2.57
N ALA A 197 15.45 9.62 3.83
CA ALA A 197 15.27 11.01 4.22
C ALA A 197 16.44 11.49 5.08
N GLU A 198 16.84 12.74 4.91
CA GLU A 198 17.82 13.42 5.75
C GLU A 198 17.10 14.58 6.48
N PRO A 199 17.11 14.59 7.83
CA PRO A 199 16.52 15.64 8.65
C PRO A 199 17.55 16.76 8.93
N PRO A 200 17.11 17.93 9.43
CA PRO A 200 18.04 18.97 9.84
C PRO A 200 18.91 18.50 11.01
N GLU A 201 20.14 19.03 11.11
CA GLU A 201 21.12 18.57 12.10
C GLU A 201 20.64 18.76 13.54
N ASN A 202 19.82 19.80 13.78
CA ASN A 202 19.27 20.16 15.09
C ASN A 202 18.08 19.30 15.57
N VAL A 203 17.73 18.23 14.85
CA VAL A 203 16.77 17.20 15.33
C VAL A 203 17.30 15.77 15.15
N MET A 204 18.55 15.61 14.69
CA MET A 204 19.16 14.30 14.48
C MET A 204 19.28 13.52 15.80
N GLY A 205 19.58 14.22 16.90
CA GLY A 205 19.66 13.68 18.25
C GLY A 205 18.29 13.24 18.76
N ASP A 206 17.26 14.06 18.57
CA ASP A 206 15.87 13.74 18.97
C ASP A 206 15.40 12.46 18.25
N ILE A 207 15.68 12.35 16.95
CA ILE A 207 15.39 11.16 16.15
C ILE A 207 16.12 9.95 16.72
N ALA A 208 17.42 10.07 17.01
CA ALA A 208 18.20 8.97 17.58
C ALA A 208 17.65 8.51 18.94
N ARG A 209 17.33 9.45 19.84
CA ARG A 209 16.81 9.17 21.18
C ARG A 209 15.39 8.59 21.15
N ALA A 210 14.56 9.00 20.20
CA ALA A 210 13.25 8.38 19.95
C ALA A 210 13.40 6.95 19.40
N TYR A 211 14.32 6.71 18.46
CA TYR A 211 14.59 5.36 17.95
C TYR A 211 15.09 4.41 19.05
N PHE A 212 16.05 4.83 19.88
CA PHE A 212 16.53 3.99 20.98
C PHE A 212 15.43 3.74 22.04
N TYR A 213 14.64 4.75 22.39
CA TYR A 213 13.50 4.60 23.29
C TYR A 213 12.48 3.57 22.77
N MET A 214 12.03 3.69 21.52
CA MET A 214 11.07 2.76 20.92
C MET A 214 11.65 1.35 20.77
N THR A 215 12.95 1.25 20.48
CA THR A 215 13.71 -0.02 20.43
C THR A 215 13.67 -0.73 21.78
N ASP A 216 14.00 -0.03 22.87
CA ASP A 216 14.06 -0.60 24.22
C ASP A 216 12.67 -0.92 24.78
N GLN A 217 11.71 0.01 24.69
CA GLN A 217 10.37 -0.17 25.28
C GLN A 217 9.56 -1.26 24.62
N TYR A 218 9.68 -1.40 23.30
CA TYR A 218 8.84 -2.32 22.51
C TYR A 218 9.64 -3.46 21.85
N GLN A 219 10.93 -3.60 22.19
CA GLN A 219 11.84 -4.65 21.71
C GLN A 219 11.93 -4.70 20.17
N LEU A 220 11.82 -3.53 19.53
CA LEU A 220 11.91 -3.38 18.08
C LEU A 220 13.34 -3.67 17.61
N GLN A 221 13.47 -4.03 16.33
CA GLN A 221 14.78 -4.27 15.73
C GLN A 221 15.20 -3.07 14.87
N ILE A 222 16.47 -2.68 15.01
CA ILE A 222 17.14 -1.70 14.15
C ILE A 222 18.41 -2.31 13.57
N SER A 223 18.77 -1.95 12.35
CA SER A 223 19.99 -2.46 11.71
C SER A 223 21.26 -1.86 12.32
N ASP A 224 22.39 -2.57 12.28
CA ASP A 224 23.68 -2.05 12.75
C ASP A 224 24.09 -0.74 12.07
N GLN A 225 23.67 -0.52 10.82
CA GLN A 225 23.90 0.73 10.10
C GLN A 225 23.11 1.89 10.72
N GLN A 226 21.82 1.69 10.97
CA GLN A 226 20.98 2.69 11.66
C GLN A 226 21.47 2.93 13.10
N LYS A 227 21.85 1.87 13.81
CA LYS A 227 22.42 1.96 15.17
C LYS A 227 23.68 2.85 15.19
N LYS A 228 24.61 2.66 14.24
CA LYS A 228 25.81 3.50 14.09
C LYS A 228 25.46 4.95 13.76
N LEU A 229 24.50 5.17 12.86
CA LEU A 229 24.00 6.50 12.51
C LEU A 229 23.41 7.21 13.74
N PHE A 230 22.48 6.58 14.45
CA PHE A 230 21.81 7.15 15.61
C PHE A 230 22.77 7.36 16.80
N ILE A 231 23.79 6.51 17.00
CA ILE A 231 24.84 6.78 17.98
C ILE A 231 25.64 8.05 17.62
N ALA A 232 25.99 8.22 16.34
CA ALA A 232 26.66 9.45 15.89
C ALA A 232 25.76 10.68 16.09
N TRP A 233 24.50 10.60 15.67
CA TRP A 233 23.51 11.66 15.78
C TRP A 233 23.26 12.09 17.24
N ASN A 234 22.98 11.15 18.15
CA ASN A 234 22.88 11.43 19.59
C ASN A 234 24.12 12.14 20.16
N ASN A 235 25.31 11.86 19.61
CA ASN A 235 26.57 12.41 20.11
C ASN A 235 26.94 13.77 19.49
N MET A 236 26.38 14.10 18.33
CA MET A 236 26.56 15.36 17.61
C MET A 236 25.51 16.41 17.98
N ASP A 237 24.29 15.97 18.28
CA ASP A 237 23.14 16.80 18.64
C ASP A 237 22.65 16.44 20.06
N PRO A 238 23.17 17.11 21.11
CA PRO A 238 22.81 16.86 22.50
C PRO A 238 21.38 17.30 22.82
N VAL A 239 20.77 16.66 23.83
CA VAL A 239 19.44 17.03 24.36
C VAL A 239 19.37 18.52 24.69
N ASP A 240 18.38 19.21 24.12
CA ASP A 240 18.09 20.63 24.36
C ASP A 240 17.06 20.85 25.49
N ASP A 241 16.70 22.10 25.75
CA ASP A 241 15.72 22.43 26.80
C ASP A 241 14.29 22.05 26.43
N TRP A 242 13.93 22.09 25.15
CA TRP A 242 12.60 21.73 24.68
C TRP A 242 12.39 20.22 24.75
N GLU A 243 13.37 19.41 24.34
CA GLU A 243 13.28 17.95 24.37
C GLU A 243 13.15 17.44 25.83
N ARG A 244 13.86 18.08 26.78
CA ARG A 244 13.67 17.87 28.22
C ARG A 244 12.24 18.18 28.66
N GLU A 245 11.72 19.35 28.29
CA GLU A 245 10.37 19.81 28.66
C GLU A 245 9.28 18.90 28.07
N LYS A 246 9.38 18.56 26.77
CA LYS A 246 8.50 17.60 26.08
C LYS A 246 8.48 16.26 26.82
N ASN A 247 9.65 15.69 27.13
CA ASN A 247 9.76 14.42 27.84
C ASN A 247 9.10 14.47 29.24
N GLN A 248 9.25 15.57 29.97
CA GLN A 248 8.58 15.77 31.27
C GLN A 248 7.05 15.88 31.13
N ARG A 249 6.56 16.68 30.17
CA ARG A 249 5.11 16.83 29.91
C ARG A 249 4.49 15.50 29.46
N VAL A 250 5.14 14.78 28.56
CA VAL A 250 4.69 13.43 28.13
C VAL A 250 4.71 12.46 29.30
N LYS A 251 5.76 12.43 30.13
CA LYS A 251 5.85 11.57 31.32
C LYS A 251 4.69 11.81 32.29
N ALA A 252 4.28 13.06 32.50
CA ALA A 252 3.14 13.39 33.36
C ALA A 252 1.78 12.87 32.82
N LEU A 253 1.66 12.69 31.49
CA LEU A 253 0.42 12.29 30.81
C LEU A 253 0.33 10.79 30.49
N GLN A 254 1.47 10.15 30.19
CA GLN A 254 1.58 8.75 29.79
C GLN A 254 2.18 7.84 30.87
N ASN A 255 2.81 8.40 31.90
CA ASN A 255 3.57 7.67 32.92
C ASN A 255 4.77 6.86 32.37
N THR A 256 5.22 7.14 31.14
CA THR A 256 6.45 6.60 30.53
C THR A 256 7.47 7.72 30.31
N GLU A 257 8.76 7.40 30.40
CA GLU A 257 9.85 8.36 30.31
C GLU A 257 10.89 7.90 29.28
N ASN A 258 11.31 8.81 28.41
CA ASN A 258 12.46 8.57 27.56
C ASN A 258 13.76 8.78 28.36
N LYS A 259 14.34 7.67 28.82
CA LYS A 259 15.59 7.65 29.59
C LYS A 259 16.81 8.14 28.79
N TYR A 260 16.78 8.09 27.45
CA TYR A 260 17.85 8.65 26.61
C TYR A 260 17.88 10.19 26.66
N ILE A 261 16.76 10.82 27.02
CA ILE A 261 16.65 12.25 27.31
C ILE A 261 17.03 12.53 28.76
N THR A 262 16.37 11.86 29.72
CA THR A 262 16.56 12.10 31.17
C THR A 262 17.97 11.77 31.67
N HIS A 263 18.63 10.77 31.07
CA HIS A 263 19.96 10.31 31.43
C HIS A 263 20.92 10.45 30.25
N TYR A 264 20.81 11.57 29.52
CA TYR A 264 21.61 11.85 28.35
C TYR A 264 23.11 11.65 28.62
N LYS A 265 23.73 10.86 27.74
CA LYS A 265 25.17 10.72 27.63
C LYS A 265 25.53 10.52 26.16
N LYS A 266 26.80 10.77 25.83
CA LYS A 266 27.36 10.29 24.57
C LYS A 266 27.49 8.77 24.64
N LEU A 267 27.02 8.09 23.59
CA LEU A 267 26.96 6.64 23.48
C LEU A 267 28.17 6.09 22.71
N GLN A 268 28.67 4.93 23.13
CA GLN A 268 29.64 4.13 22.37
C GLN A 268 28.94 2.95 21.68
N GLN A 269 29.52 2.39 20.60
CA GLN A 269 28.89 1.32 19.81
C GLN A 269 28.55 0.05 20.61
N ASN A 270 29.28 -0.20 21.69
CA ASN A 270 29.10 -1.34 22.61
C ASN A 270 28.12 -1.07 23.76
N GLU A 271 27.66 0.16 23.98
CA GLU A 271 26.76 0.50 25.09
C GLU A 271 25.28 0.35 24.75
N VAL A 272 24.91 0.48 23.47
CA VAL A 272 23.54 0.25 23.02
C VAL A 272 23.33 -1.26 22.88
N VAL A 273 22.62 -1.87 23.82
CA VAL A 273 22.22 -3.27 23.71
C VAL A 273 21.15 -3.37 22.64
N THR A 274 21.40 -4.19 21.63
CA THR A 274 20.33 -4.77 20.82
C THR A 274 20.19 -6.22 21.27
N SER A 275 18.96 -6.71 21.42
CA SER A 275 18.73 -8.13 21.19
C SER A 275 19.38 -8.45 19.85
N SER A 276 20.46 -9.24 19.86
CA SER A 276 20.98 -9.75 18.60
C SER A 276 19.86 -10.58 17.96
N PRO A 277 19.76 -10.66 16.62
CA PRO A 277 18.96 -11.71 16.03
C PRO A 277 19.49 -13.02 16.63
N ASP A 278 18.67 -13.70 17.42
CA ASP A 278 19.17 -14.76 18.29
C ASP A 278 19.99 -15.75 17.46
N THR A 279 21.26 -15.91 17.81
CA THR A 279 22.12 -16.91 17.18
C THR A 279 21.89 -18.30 17.77
N ASP A 280 20.97 -18.41 18.74
CA ASP A 280 20.50 -19.67 19.29
C ASP A 280 19.63 -20.39 18.25
N PHE A 281 19.98 -21.64 17.96
CA PHE A 281 19.27 -22.47 16.99
C PHE A 281 17.84 -22.77 17.46
N ASP A 282 17.61 -22.85 18.78
CA ASP A 282 16.30 -23.17 19.35
C ASP A 282 15.29 -22.01 19.25
N SER A 283 15.74 -20.76 19.22
CA SER A 283 14.86 -19.60 18.98
C SER A 283 14.72 -19.27 17.50
N ILE A 284 15.74 -19.50 16.67
CA ILE A 284 15.58 -19.46 15.20
C ILE A 284 14.56 -20.51 14.75
N THR A 285 14.66 -21.75 15.24
CA THR A 285 13.68 -22.80 14.93
C THR A 285 12.29 -22.49 15.48
N ARG A 286 12.18 -21.92 16.69
CA ARG A 286 10.89 -21.43 17.23
C ARG A 286 10.27 -20.33 16.36
N SER A 287 11.05 -19.32 15.98
CA SER A 287 10.65 -18.22 15.09
C SER A 287 10.21 -18.72 13.71
N LEU A 288 10.96 -19.65 13.12
CA LEU A 288 10.58 -20.31 11.87
C LEU A 288 9.32 -21.16 12.05
N ARG A 289 9.16 -21.86 13.17
CA ARG A 289 7.98 -22.69 13.46
C ARG A 289 6.72 -21.85 13.67
N GLU A 290 6.82 -20.68 14.29
CA GLU A 290 5.72 -19.72 14.38
C GLU A 290 5.37 -19.12 13.00
N ARG A 291 6.39 -18.68 12.23
CA ARG A 291 6.19 -18.11 10.88
C ARG A 291 5.69 -19.12 9.85
N PHE A 292 6.04 -20.39 10.00
CA PHE A 292 5.70 -21.48 9.10
C PHE A 292 4.81 -22.53 9.77
N ASN A 293 4.01 -22.19 10.77
CA ASN A 293 3.20 -23.16 11.52
C ASN A 293 2.29 -23.99 10.59
N PHE A 294 1.80 -23.39 9.51
CA PHE A 294 1.00 -24.06 8.48
C PHE A 294 1.70 -25.29 7.84
N LEU A 295 3.04 -25.33 7.78
CA LEU A 295 3.77 -26.50 7.29
C LEU A 295 3.73 -27.66 8.29
N PHE A 296 3.65 -27.36 9.59
CA PHE A 296 3.55 -28.35 10.67
C PHE A 296 2.12 -28.85 10.90
N ASP A 297 1.10 -28.10 10.46
CA ASP A 297 -0.30 -28.55 10.47
C ASP A 297 -0.58 -29.69 9.46
N TYR A 298 0.26 -29.84 8.41
CA TYR A 298 0.08 -30.81 7.34
C TYR A 298 1.26 -31.79 7.13
N LEU A 299 2.43 -31.54 7.73
CA LEU A 299 3.57 -32.46 7.68
C LEU A 299 4.09 -32.79 9.09
N PRO A 300 4.48 -34.05 9.36
CA PRO A 300 5.24 -34.42 10.55
C PRO A 300 6.48 -33.53 10.71
N VAL A 301 6.77 -33.13 11.96
CA VAL A 301 7.83 -32.16 12.34
C VAL A 301 9.16 -32.43 11.63
N GLN A 302 9.59 -33.70 11.60
CA GLN A 302 10.83 -34.15 10.96
C GLN A 302 10.91 -33.88 9.44
N ILE A 303 9.77 -33.83 8.75
CA ILE A 303 9.70 -33.57 7.30
C ILE A 303 9.66 -32.07 7.03
N ALA A 304 8.92 -31.30 7.83
CA ALA A 304 8.87 -29.84 7.73
C ALA A 304 10.26 -29.20 7.95
N GLU A 305 11.03 -29.69 8.93
CA GLU A 305 12.42 -29.26 9.17
C GLU A 305 13.32 -29.51 7.95
N VAL A 306 13.23 -30.70 7.33
CA VAL A 306 14.00 -31.03 6.12
C VAL A 306 13.59 -30.15 4.92
N VAL A 307 12.31 -29.87 4.73
CA VAL A 307 11.82 -28.99 3.66
C VAL A 307 12.33 -27.55 3.84
N ILE A 308 12.33 -27.02 5.06
CA ILE A 308 12.87 -25.68 5.37
C ILE A 308 14.38 -25.64 5.09
N LEU A 309 15.14 -26.67 5.51
CA LEU A 309 16.58 -26.76 5.25
C LEU A 309 16.91 -26.87 3.75
N LEU A 310 16.14 -27.65 2.99
CA LEU A 310 16.29 -27.76 1.53
C LEU A 310 15.94 -26.44 0.83
N GLY A 311 14.90 -25.73 1.28
CA GLY A 311 14.55 -24.40 0.80
C GLY A 311 15.64 -23.37 1.05
N ALA A 312 16.22 -23.35 2.26
CA ALA A 312 17.34 -22.49 2.62
C ALA A 312 18.60 -22.81 1.80
N ALA A 313 18.93 -24.10 1.63
CA ALA A 313 20.05 -24.54 0.80
C ALA A 313 19.85 -24.16 -0.69
N TYR A 314 18.63 -24.29 -1.20
CA TYR A 314 18.28 -23.87 -2.57
C TYR A 314 18.41 -22.34 -2.75
N LEU A 315 17.91 -21.54 -1.80
CA LEU A 315 18.06 -20.07 -1.84
C LEU A 315 19.54 -19.64 -1.76
N PHE A 316 20.33 -20.29 -0.90
CA PHE A 316 21.77 -20.06 -0.80
C PHE A 316 22.48 -20.42 -2.11
N TRP A 317 22.18 -21.58 -2.71
CA TRP A 317 22.70 -22.00 -4.01
C TRP A 317 22.29 -21.04 -5.15
N ARG A 318 21.04 -20.59 -5.17
CA ARG A 318 20.52 -19.63 -6.15
C ARG A 318 21.23 -18.29 -6.06
N ASN A 319 21.43 -17.77 -4.85
CA ASN A 319 22.15 -16.51 -4.63
C ASN A 319 23.64 -16.64 -4.95
N ARG A 320 24.24 -17.81 -4.69
CA ARG A 320 25.63 -18.11 -5.08
C ARG A 320 25.81 -18.26 -6.59
N ARG A 321 24.78 -18.72 -7.32
CA ARG A 321 24.72 -18.68 -8.79
C ARG A 321 24.56 -17.26 -9.34
N LYS A 322 23.68 -16.42 -8.76
CA LYS A 322 23.55 -15.01 -9.18
C LYS A 322 24.87 -14.25 -9.10
N LYS A 323 25.58 -14.35 -7.97
CA LYS A 323 26.93 -13.75 -7.81
C LYS A 323 27.97 -14.26 -8.80
N LYS A 324 27.75 -15.43 -9.41
CA LYS A 324 28.65 -15.99 -10.43
C LYS A 324 28.33 -15.46 -11.82
N ALA A 325 27.04 -15.34 -12.17
CA ALA A 325 26.59 -14.67 -13.38
C ALA A 325 27.01 -13.19 -13.41
N GLU A 326 26.84 -12.47 -12.30
CA GLU A 326 27.27 -11.07 -12.13
C GLU A 326 28.81 -10.88 -12.29
N GLN A 327 29.62 -11.94 -12.18
CA GLN A 327 31.06 -11.92 -12.45
C GLN A 327 31.42 -12.35 -13.88
N GLU A 328 30.54 -13.08 -14.57
CA GLU A 328 30.72 -13.50 -15.97
C GLU A 328 30.24 -12.39 -16.93
N ASP A 329 29.15 -11.68 -16.60
CA ASP A 329 28.65 -10.52 -17.37
C ASP A 329 29.65 -9.35 -17.37
N ALA A 330 30.41 -9.15 -16.29
CA ALA A 330 31.43 -8.10 -16.17
C ALA A 330 32.68 -8.32 -17.05
N ALA A 331 32.81 -9.47 -17.71
CA ALA A 331 33.94 -9.83 -18.57
C ALA A 331 33.59 -9.90 -20.07
N GLY A 332 32.32 -9.74 -20.45
CA GLY A 332 31.87 -9.84 -21.85
C GLY A 332 31.89 -8.54 -22.65
N ASP A 333 31.99 -7.39 -21.98
CA ASP A 333 31.58 -6.09 -22.54
C ASP A 333 32.69 -5.35 -23.33
N THR A 334 33.37 -6.07 -24.25
CA THR A 334 34.24 -5.49 -25.28
C THR A 334 34.21 -6.26 -26.61
N ALA A 335 33.16 -6.09 -27.43
CA ALA A 335 33.23 -6.15 -28.90
C ALA A 335 31.93 -5.65 -29.56
N ASP A 336 32.11 -4.96 -30.69
CA ASP A 336 31.14 -4.43 -31.68
C ASP A 336 29.77 -5.16 -31.83
N GLY A 337 28.67 -4.51 -32.24
CA GLY A 337 28.52 -3.13 -32.75
C GLY A 337 27.74 -3.08 -34.08
N LYS A 338 26.84 -2.08 -34.21
CA LYS A 338 26.02 -1.67 -35.40
C LYS A 338 24.69 -2.42 -35.65
N GLY A 339 23.61 -1.64 -35.74
CA GLY A 339 22.26 -2.07 -36.15
C GLY A 339 21.22 -0.96 -36.01
N ASN A 340 21.23 0.01 -36.93
CA ASN A 340 20.49 1.29 -36.85
C ASN A 340 18.94 1.21 -36.80
N ALA A 341 18.37 2.25 -36.18
CA ALA A 341 17.06 2.88 -36.46
C ALA A 341 15.77 2.08 -36.09
N ALA A 342 14.65 2.71 -35.70
CA ALA A 342 14.32 4.14 -35.65
C ALA A 342 13.36 4.50 -34.47
N ASP A 343 13.45 5.76 -34.04
CA ASP A 343 12.38 6.66 -33.56
C ASP A 343 11.27 6.24 -32.56
N ASN A 344 11.23 7.05 -31.48
CA ASN A 344 10.06 7.71 -30.88
C ASN A 344 9.05 6.86 -30.08
N GLN A 345 8.95 7.10 -28.76
CA GLN A 345 8.04 8.05 -28.08
C GLN A 345 6.55 7.62 -28.16
N ALA A 346 5.76 7.56 -27.09
CA ALA A 346 6.03 7.74 -25.65
C ALA A 346 4.84 7.13 -24.84
N THR A 347 4.88 7.21 -23.50
CA THR A 347 3.75 7.46 -22.55
C THR A 347 2.29 7.28 -23.04
N GLU A 348 1.30 6.73 -22.31
CA GLU A 348 1.15 6.43 -20.88
C GLU A 348 -0.24 5.75 -20.64
N THR A 349 -0.30 4.75 -19.75
CA THR A 349 -1.31 4.48 -18.69
C THR A 349 -2.86 4.51 -18.89
N THR A 350 -3.50 3.52 -18.22
CA THR A 350 -4.76 3.58 -17.42
C THR A 350 -6.16 3.81 -18.05
N SER A 351 -6.92 2.70 -18.16
CA SER A 351 -8.13 2.36 -17.35
C SER A 351 -9.21 3.40 -16.93
N THR A 352 -10.49 3.09 -17.21
CA THR A 352 -11.72 3.22 -16.34
C THR A 352 -12.01 4.46 -15.44
N PRO A 353 -13.15 5.20 -15.59
CA PRO A 353 -14.16 5.36 -14.48
C PRO A 353 -15.65 5.60 -14.96
N LYS A 354 -16.79 5.48 -14.20
CA LYS A 354 -17.18 4.86 -12.90
C LYS A 354 -18.73 4.66 -12.74
N ASN A 355 -19.20 3.43 -12.42
CA ASN A 355 -20.30 3.07 -11.46
C ASN A 355 -21.82 3.36 -11.71
N ASN A 356 -22.67 2.72 -10.88
CA ASN A 356 -24.04 3.14 -10.47
C ASN A 356 -24.35 2.66 -9.00
N PRO A 357 -25.48 3.04 -8.34
CA PRO A 357 -25.60 3.07 -6.86
C PRO A 357 -26.48 1.97 -6.18
N SER A 358 -26.50 2.00 -4.83
CA SER A 358 -27.13 1.08 -3.84
C SER A 358 -28.52 1.56 -3.31
N PRO A 359 -29.14 0.96 -2.26
CA PRO A 359 -29.61 -0.44 -2.11
C PRO A 359 -31.04 -0.56 -1.52
N THR A 360 -31.78 -1.65 -1.80
CA THR A 360 -32.92 -2.09 -0.95
C THR A 360 -33.21 -3.59 -1.11
N GLN A 361 -33.28 -4.32 0.02
CA GLN A 361 -33.67 -5.73 0.15
C GLN A 361 -32.73 -6.75 -0.54
N ASP A 362 -31.46 -6.75 -0.16
CA ASP A 362 -30.47 -7.69 -0.72
C ASP A 362 -30.64 -9.13 -0.19
N SER A 363 -31.51 -9.89 -0.87
CA SER A 363 -31.13 -11.24 -1.26
C SER A 363 -29.76 -11.19 -1.92
N ASP A 364 -28.85 -12.12 -1.60
CA ASP A 364 -27.53 -12.25 -2.24
C ASP A 364 -27.71 -12.07 -3.76
N PRO A 365 -27.16 -11.00 -4.39
CA PRO A 365 -27.56 -10.61 -5.74
C PRO A 365 -27.26 -11.76 -6.69
N GLU A 366 -28.24 -12.16 -7.51
CA GLU A 366 -28.17 -13.35 -8.35
C GLU A 366 -27.02 -13.23 -9.37
N TYR A 367 -25.84 -13.72 -8.99
CA TYR A 367 -24.62 -13.57 -9.76
C TYR A 367 -24.29 -14.85 -10.52
N VAL A 368 -23.80 -14.68 -11.74
CA VAL A 368 -23.29 -15.78 -12.53
C VAL A 368 -21.78 -15.91 -12.32
N LYS A 369 -21.30 -17.14 -12.47
CA LYS A 369 -19.88 -17.44 -12.66
C LYS A 369 -19.69 -17.87 -14.10
N ILE A 370 -18.77 -17.19 -14.79
CA ILE A 370 -18.44 -17.48 -16.18
C ILE A 370 -17.32 -18.54 -16.18
N ARG A 371 -17.71 -19.81 -16.24
CA ARG A 371 -16.80 -20.96 -16.20
C ARG A 371 -16.34 -21.34 -17.60
N SER A 372 -15.05 -21.62 -17.78
CA SER A 372 -14.53 -22.22 -19.01
C SER A 372 -14.82 -23.72 -19.08
N ALA A 373 -15.25 -24.18 -20.25
CA ALA A 373 -15.44 -25.60 -20.52
C ALA A 373 -14.12 -26.40 -20.39
N MET A 374 -13.00 -25.85 -20.89
CA MET A 374 -11.69 -26.51 -20.97
C MET A 374 -11.14 -27.03 -19.63
N ASN A 375 -11.23 -26.21 -18.57
CA ASN A 375 -10.53 -26.46 -17.30
C ASN A 375 -11.41 -26.27 -16.05
N GLN A 376 -12.69 -25.94 -16.24
CA GLN A 376 -13.67 -25.70 -15.17
C GLN A 376 -13.32 -24.52 -14.23
N TYR A 377 -12.33 -23.70 -14.59
CA TYR A 377 -12.00 -22.44 -13.93
C TYR A 377 -12.98 -21.35 -14.34
N VAL A 378 -13.13 -20.34 -13.49
CA VAL A 378 -14.07 -19.23 -13.67
C VAL A 378 -13.32 -17.93 -13.93
N LEU A 379 -13.91 -17.07 -14.73
CA LEU A 379 -13.43 -15.72 -14.97
C LEU A 379 -13.32 -14.96 -13.64
N SER A 380 -12.14 -14.42 -13.39
CA SER A 380 -11.73 -13.73 -12.17
C SER A 380 -10.94 -12.48 -12.54
N ILE A 381 -10.70 -11.61 -11.57
CA ILE A 381 -9.91 -10.38 -11.70
C ILE A 381 -8.83 -10.38 -10.62
N GLU A 382 -7.57 -10.18 -11.01
CA GLU A 382 -6.46 -10.04 -10.05
C GLU A 382 -6.41 -8.63 -9.44
N ASP A 383 -5.61 -8.44 -8.38
CA ASP A 383 -5.52 -7.17 -7.62
C ASP A 383 -5.08 -5.96 -8.47
N ASP A 384 -4.44 -6.19 -9.62
CA ASP A 384 -4.03 -5.16 -10.57
C ASP A 384 -5.08 -4.87 -11.67
N GLY A 385 -6.20 -5.60 -11.66
CA GLY A 385 -7.29 -5.48 -12.62
C GLY A 385 -7.20 -6.39 -13.85
N GLN A 386 -6.18 -7.27 -13.95
CA GLN A 386 -6.08 -8.22 -15.07
C GLN A 386 -7.19 -9.27 -15.03
N LEU A 387 -7.75 -9.57 -16.20
CA LEU A 387 -8.75 -10.63 -16.39
C LEU A 387 -8.06 -11.98 -16.62
N VAL A 388 -8.36 -12.93 -15.73
CA VAL A 388 -7.77 -14.27 -15.70
C VAL A 388 -8.85 -15.33 -15.46
N VAL A 389 -8.49 -16.61 -15.61
CA VAL A 389 -9.30 -17.74 -15.11
C VAL A 389 -8.68 -18.40 -13.89
N GLU A 390 -9.52 -18.68 -12.89
CA GLU A 390 -9.09 -19.25 -11.61
C GLU A 390 -9.98 -20.39 -11.10
N LYS A 391 -9.47 -21.16 -10.14
CA LYS A 391 -10.28 -22.11 -9.39
C LYS A 391 -11.50 -21.42 -8.76
N SER A 392 -12.68 -21.99 -8.99
CA SER A 392 -13.94 -21.46 -8.45
C SER A 392 -13.92 -21.45 -6.91
N SER A 393 -14.20 -20.30 -6.31
CA SER A 393 -14.17 -20.06 -4.87
C SER A 393 -15.37 -19.22 -4.42
N ARG A 394 -15.42 -18.72 -3.19
CA ARG A 394 -16.43 -17.72 -2.76
C ARG A 394 -15.96 -16.26 -2.95
N ALA A 395 -14.78 -16.06 -3.56
CA ALA A 395 -14.22 -14.73 -3.80
C ALA A 395 -15.19 -13.84 -4.60
N HIS A 396 -15.15 -12.54 -4.30
CA HIS A 396 -15.98 -11.56 -4.97
C HIS A 396 -15.52 -11.27 -6.40
N ALA A 397 -14.21 -11.33 -6.66
CA ALA A 397 -13.57 -11.19 -7.98
C ALA A 397 -14.13 -12.13 -9.08
N GLN A 398 -14.87 -13.18 -8.69
CA GLN A 398 -15.45 -14.19 -9.57
C GLN A 398 -16.97 -13.98 -9.82
N ARG A 399 -17.55 -12.85 -9.39
CA ARG A 399 -19.01 -12.61 -9.39
C ARG A 399 -19.41 -11.61 -10.48
N TRP A 400 -20.23 -12.09 -11.41
CA TRP A 400 -20.61 -11.36 -12.62
C TRP A 400 -22.13 -11.20 -12.73
N GLN A 401 -22.57 -10.13 -13.37
CA GLN A 401 -23.97 -9.85 -13.69
C GLN A 401 -24.13 -9.62 -15.20
N LEU A 402 -25.19 -10.18 -15.78
CA LEU A 402 -25.50 -10.05 -17.21
C LEU A 402 -26.66 -9.07 -17.39
N ILE A 403 -26.33 -7.85 -17.81
CA ILE A 403 -27.28 -6.74 -17.92
C ILE A 403 -27.66 -6.54 -19.38
N PRO A 404 -28.93 -6.69 -19.79
CA PRO A 404 -29.37 -6.42 -21.16
C PRO A 404 -28.96 -5.04 -21.67
N SER A 405 -28.66 -4.94 -22.96
CA SER A 405 -28.53 -3.66 -23.65
C SER A 405 -29.88 -3.19 -24.20
N ASN A 406 -30.17 -1.90 -24.03
CA ASN A 406 -31.39 -1.26 -24.53
C ASN A 406 -31.45 -1.16 -26.07
N LYS A 407 -30.36 -1.52 -26.77
CA LYS A 407 -30.31 -1.57 -28.23
C LYS A 407 -30.72 -2.99 -28.67
N THR A 408 -31.77 -3.08 -29.47
CA THR A 408 -32.23 -4.31 -30.15
C THR A 408 -31.05 -5.16 -30.66
N GLU A 409 -31.09 -6.48 -30.38
CA GLU A 409 -30.25 -7.60 -30.90
C GLU A 409 -29.74 -8.60 -29.81
N GLY A 410 -30.18 -8.49 -28.56
CA GLY A 410 -29.89 -9.50 -27.52
C GLY A 410 -28.45 -9.47 -26.99
N TYR A 411 -27.81 -8.30 -27.02
CA TYR A 411 -26.53 -8.08 -26.36
C TYR A 411 -26.70 -7.81 -24.87
N VAL A 412 -25.68 -8.17 -24.10
CA VAL A 412 -25.53 -7.90 -22.67
C VAL A 412 -24.23 -7.14 -22.40
N PHE A 413 -24.23 -6.36 -21.31
CA PHE A 413 -23.02 -5.95 -20.62
C PHE A 413 -22.71 -7.01 -19.56
N ILE A 414 -21.48 -7.50 -19.55
CA ILE A 414 -20.99 -8.41 -18.51
C ILE A 414 -20.32 -7.56 -17.44
N GLN A 415 -21.03 -7.29 -16.35
CA GLN A 415 -20.58 -6.41 -15.27
C GLN A 415 -19.98 -7.22 -14.11
N HIS A 416 -18.87 -6.78 -13.56
CA HIS A 416 -18.33 -7.28 -12.30
C HIS A 416 -19.02 -6.58 -11.12
N LEU A 417 -19.55 -7.34 -10.15
CA LEU A 417 -20.41 -6.78 -9.10
C LEU A 417 -19.69 -5.78 -8.19
N ASP A 418 -18.52 -6.13 -7.64
CA ASP A 418 -17.84 -5.27 -6.66
C ASP A 418 -17.32 -3.96 -7.27
N THR A 419 -16.91 -3.98 -8.56
CA THR A 419 -16.32 -2.80 -9.23
C THR A 419 -17.32 -2.03 -10.08
N ASN A 420 -18.50 -2.59 -10.37
CA ASN A 420 -19.49 -2.06 -11.33
C ASN A 420 -18.94 -1.84 -12.76
N LYS A 421 -17.74 -2.35 -13.06
CA LYS A 421 -17.11 -2.28 -14.39
C LYS A 421 -17.65 -3.36 -15.30
N VAL A 422 -17.70 -3.09 -16.60
CA VAL A 422 -18.12 -4.04 -17.65
C VAL A 422 -16.91 -4.55 -18.42
N LEU A 423 -16.95 -5.81 -18.88
CA LEU A 423 -15.96 -6.31 -19.84
C LEU A 423 -15.98 -5.46 -21.10
N ALA A 424 -14.80 -5.14 -21.62
CA ALA A 424 -14.62 -4.48 -22.90
C ALA A 424 -13.40 -5.03 -23.63
N VAL A 425 -13.42 -4.99 -24.96
CA VAL A 425 -12.18 -5.13 -25.74
C VAL A 425 -11.48 -3.78 -25.73
N GLU A 426 -10.24 -3.75 -25.28
CA GLU A 426 -9.44 -2.53 -25.18
C GLU A 426 -9.47 -1.77 -26.52
N ASN A 427 -9.89 -0.51 -26.49
CA ASN A 427 -10.02 0.38 -27.65
C ASN A 427 -10.79 -0.21 -28.86
N GLY A 428 -11.63 -1.24 -28.68
CA GLY A 428 -12.31 -1.92 -29.79
C GLY A 428 -11.37 -2.63 -30.78
N LEU A 429 -10.18 -3.03 -30.33
CA LEU A 429 -9.12 -3.60 -31.18
C LEU A 429 -9.56 -4.90 -31.89
N LYS A 430 -9.74 -4.84 -33.21
CA LYS A 430 -10.17 -5.97 -34.05
C LYS A 430 -9.01 -6.90 -34.45
N LYS A 431 -8.27 -7.44 -33.47
CA LYS A 431 -7.16 -8.38 -33.67
C LYS A 431 -7.23 -9.57 -32.70
N ASP A 432 -6.64 -10.69 -33.10
CA ASP A 432 -6.38 -11.80 -32.18
C ASP A 432 -5.42 -11.34 -31.06
N ASP A 433 -5.59 -11.91 -29.86
CA ASP A 433 -4.91 -11.51 -28.62
C ASP A 433 -5.09 -10.01 -28.26
N ALA A 434 -6.19 -9.38 -28.69
CA ALA A 434 -6.57 -8.07 -28.15
C ALA A 434 -6.98 -8.20 -26.67
N PRO A 435 -6.44 -7.35 -25.77
CA PRO A 435 -6.76 -7.41 -24.35
C PRO A 435 -8.26 -7.21 -24.09
N VAL A 436 -8.81 -8.08 -23.25
CA VAL A 436 -10.11 -7.83 -22.61
C VAL A 436 -9.83 -7.21 -21.27
N ILE A 437 -10.39 -6.04 -21.05
CA ILE A 437 -10.19 -5.23 -19.85
C ILE A 437 -11.54 -4.98 -19.18
N LEU A 438 -11.49 -4.66 -17.89
CA LEU A 438 -12.61 -3.99 -17.26
C LEU A 438 -12.60 -2.52 -17.67
N GLU A 439 -13.75 -2.06 -18.13
CA GLU A 439 -14.04 -0.68 -18.49
C GLU A 439 -15.37 -0.25 -17.89
N GLU A 440 -15.75 1.00 -18.09
CA GLU A 440 -16.87 1.59 -17.34
C GLU A 440 -17.99 1.92 -18.30
N LYS A 441 -19.23 1.60 -17.91
CA LYS A 441 -20.35 1.46 -18.84
C LYS A 441 -20.66 2.79 -19.53
N LYS A 442 -20.16 2.95 -20.76
CA LYS A 442 -20.35 4.13 -21.59
C LYS A 442 -21.82 4.19 -22.04
N ARG A 443 -22.43 5.37 -22.04
CA ARG A 443 -23.81 5.58 -22.54
C ARG A 443 -23.89 5.64 -24.07
N VAL A 444 -22.80 6.03 -24.73
CA VAL A 444 -22.66 6.18 -26.18
C VAL A 444 -21.35 5.50 -26.62
N SER A 445 -21.24 5.15 -27.91
CA SER A 445 -20.05 4.50 -28.48
C SER A 445 -19.54 3.30 -27.66
N ASN A 446 -20.47 2.45 -27.21
CA ASN A 446 -20.25 1.39 -26.22
C ASN A 446 -20.24 -0.02 -26.82
N ASN A 447 -20.12 -0.15 -28.14
CA ASN A 447 -20.20 -1.44 -28.82
C ASN A 447 -19.08 -2.41 -28.39
N HIS A 448 -17.85 -1.93 -28.16
CA HIS A 448 -16.75 -2.73 -27.60
C HIS A 448 -16.99 -3.23 -26.17
N GLN A 449 -18.01 -2.72 -25.48
CA GLN A 449 -18.44 -3.15 -24.14
C GLN A 449 -19.68 -4.07 -24.18
N GLU A 450 -20.27 -4.28 -25.37
CA GLU A 450 -21.47 -5.11 -25.58
C GLU A 450 -21.07 -6.51 -26.07
N TRP A 451 -21.62 -7.54 -25.44
CA TRP A 451 -21.31 -8.95 -25.71
C TRP A 451 -22.57 -9.75 -26.03
N LYS A 452 -22.45 -10.75 -26.89
CA LYS A 452 -23.52 -11.66 -27.26
C LYS A 452 -23.15 -13.07 -26.83
N LEU A 453 -24.07 -13.73 -26.16
CA LEU A 453 -23.94 -15.13 -25.80
C LEU A 453 -24.45 -15.95 -26.98
N VAL A 454 -23.53 -16.52 -27.75
CA VAL A 454 -23.82 -17.29 -28.96
C VAL A 454 -23.75 -18.78 -28.62
N PRO A 455 -24.86 -19.54 -28.64
CA PRO A 455 -24.85 -20.96 -28.30
C PRO A 455 -23.84 -21.77 -29.12
N THR A 456 -23.25 -22.80 -28.49
CA THR A 456 -22.49 -23.79 -29.25
C THR A 456 -23.42 -24.79 -29.94
N ALA A 457 -22.94 -25.44 -31.00
CA ALA A 457 -23.66 -26.54 -31.64
C ALA A 457 -23.42 -27.91 -30.98
N ALA A 458 -22.63 -27.95 -29.90
CA ALA A 458 -22.21 -29.18 -29.21
C ALA A 458 -22.89 -29.37 -27.85
N ASP A 459 -23.15 -28.27 -27.12
CA ASP A 459 -23.87 -28.24 -25.86
C ASP A 459 -24.66 -26.92 -25.77
N GLU A 460 -25.97 -27.02 -25.49
CA GLU A 460 -26.87 -25.87 -25.34
C GLU A 460 -26.59 -25.03 -24.08
N ASN A 461 -25.89 -25.60 -23.10
CA ASN A 461 -25.47 -24.91 -21.87
C ASN A 461 -24.16 -24.12 -22.03
N LEU A 462 -23.45 -24.34 -23.14
CA LEU A 462 -22.20 -23.63 -23.45
C LEU A 462 -22.43 -22.56 -24.52
N VAL A 463 -21.75 -21.42 -24.34
CA VAL A 463 -21.79 -20.29 -25.26
C VAL A 463 -20.40 -19.80 -25.62
N PHE A 464 -20.29 -19.23 -26.82
CA PHE A 464 -19.23 -18.29 -27.17
C PHE A 464 -19.65 -16.89 -26.70
N ILE A 465 -18.75 -16.19 -26.01
CA ILE A 465 -18.98 -14.81 -25.58
C ILE A 465 -18.38 -13.88 -26.64
N GLN A 466 -19.21 -13.41 -27.58
CA GLN A 466 -18.79 -12.65 -28.76
C GLN A 466 -18.95 -11.14 -28.55
N ASN A 467 -17.93 -10.33 -28.85
CA ASN A 467 -18.01 -8.87 -28.77
C ASN A 467 -18.74 -8.25 -29.96
N ARG A 468 -19.58 -7.22 -29.73
CA ARG A 468 -20.33 -6.54 -30.79
C ARG A 468 -19.47 -5.74 -31.76
N GLU A 469 -18.45 -5.05 -31.26
CA GLU A 469 -17.65 -4.16 -32.11
C GLU A 469 -16.59 -4.91 -32.90
N THR A 470 -15.95 -5.91 -32.30
CA THR A 470 -14.85 -6.65 -32.93
C THR A 470 -15.25 -7.94 -33.62
N GLU A 471 -16.44 -8.48 -33.31
CA GLU A 471 -16.94 -9.81 -33.72
C GLU A 471 -16.09 -10.99 -33.21
N LEU A 472 -15.07 -10.74 -32.39
CA LEU A 472 -14.20 -11.75 -31.79
C LEU A 472 -14.83 -12.34 -30.52
N VAL A 473 -14.37 -13.53 -30.12
CA VAL A 473 -14.87 -14.25 -28.93
C VAL A 473 -13.85 -14.23 -27.79
N LEU A 474 -14.34 -14.26 -26.55
CA LEU A 474 -13.52 -14.40 -25.35
C LEU A 474 -12.81 -15.77 -25.33
N ASP A 475 -11.48 -15.77 -25.18
CA ASP A 475 -10.57 -16.90 -25.35
C ASP A 475 -9.51 -16.92 -24.24
N ILE A 476 -9.26 -18.07 -23.61
CA ILE A 476 -8.14 -18.24 -22.67
C ILE A 476 -6.84 -18.39 -23.44
N SER A 477 -5.96 -17.38 -23.31
CA SER A 477 -4.76 -17.23 -24.12
C SER A 477 -3.84 -18.46 -24.08
N HIS A 478 -3.39 -18.88 -25.26
CA HIS A 478 -2.42 -19.96 -25.48
C HIS A 478 -2.81 -21.36 -24.91
N ASN A 479 -4.11 -21.68 -24.80
CA ASN A 479 -4.61 -22.97 -24.27
C ASN A 479 -4.08 -23.30 -22.85
N LYS A 480 -3.75 -22.29 -22.03
CA LYS A 480 -3.19 -22.49 -20.70
C LYS A 480 -4.23 -23.07 -19.73
N SER A 481 -3.88 -24.16 -19.05
CA SER A 481 -4.76 -24.91 -18.16
C SER A 481 -4.52 -24.67 -16.66
N HIS A 482 -3.74 -23.64 -16.29
CA HIS A 482 -3.45 -23.28 -14.90
C HIS A 482 -4.29 -22.08 -14.41
N SER A 483 -4.44 -21.96 -13.09
CA SER A 483 -5.06 -20.79 -12.44
C SER A 483 -4.21 -19.54 -12.71
N GLY A 484 -4.81 -18.37 -12.89
CA GLY A 484 -4.10 -17.16 -13.32
C GLY A 484 -3.73 -17.16 -14.81
N ALA A 485 -4.43 -17.93 -15.64
CA ALA A 485 -4.26 -17.85 -17.09
C ALA A 485 -5.06 -16.65 -17.64
N ALA A 486 -4.38 -15.74 -18.35
CA ALA A 486 -4.98 -14.54 -18.93
C ALA A 486 -6.05 -14.84 -19.99
N VAL A 487 -6.96 -13.89 -20.17
CA VAL A 487 -8.06 -13.96 -21.14
C VAL A 487 -7.98 -12.80 -22.13
N ALA A 488 -8.19 -13.09 -23.41
CA ALA A 488 -8.13 -12.11 -24.50
C ALA A 488 -9.30 -12.36 -25.47
N THR A 489 -9.39 -11.58 -26.56
CA THR A 489 -10.26 -11.95 -27.69
C THR A 489 -9.50 -12.66 -28.80
N HIS A 490 -10.16 -13.62 -29.44
CA HIS A 490 -9.65 -14.33 -30.60
C HIS A 490 -10.79 -14.58 -31.61
N ARG A 491 -10.45 -14.77 -32.88
CA ARG A 491 -11.37 -15.28 -33.90
C ARG A 491 -11.93 -16.63 -33.46
N ARG A 492 -13.25 -16.83 -33.65
CA ARG A 492 -13.91 -18.09 -33.32
C ARG A 492 -13.29 -19.24 -34.11
N LYS A 493 -12.74 -20.23 -33.40
CA LYS A 493 -12.12 -21.43 -33.97
C LYS A 493 -13.21 -22.44 -34.38
N SER A 494 -12.88 -23.37 -35.28
CA SER A 494 -13.77 -24.46 -35.72
C SER A 494 -13.33 -25.85 -35.23
N ARG A 495 -12.18 -25.93 -34.56
CA ARG A 495 -11.61 -27.15 -33.96
C ARG A 495 -10.94 -26.75 -32.63
N ASN A 496 -11.04 -27.62 -31.62
CA ASN A 496 -10.47 -27.40 -30.28
C ASN A 496 -10.88 -26.06 -29.66
N THR A 497 -12.20 -25.83 -29.55
CA THR A 497 -12.83 -24.57 -29.11
C THR A 497 -13.03 -24.46 -27.61
N ASP A 498 -12.63 -25.45 -26.80
CA ASP A 498 -13.01 -25.52 -25.38
C ASP A 498 -12.47 -24.35 -24.55
N ASN A 499 -11.38 -23.72 -25.02
CA ASN A 499 -10.81 -22.50 -24.45
C ASN A 499 -11.57 -21.21 -24.84
N GLN A 500 -12.58 -21.31 -25.71
CA GLN A 500 -13.51 -20.25 -26.16
C GLN A 500 -14.96 -20.50 -25.71
N CYS A 501 -15.25 -21.64 -25.07
CA CYS A 501 -16.58 -22.06 -24.63
C CYS A 501 -16.77 -21.80 -23.13
N TRP A 502 -17.92 -21.22 -22.75
CA TRP A 502 -18.20 -20.78 -21.38
C TRP A 502 -19.61 -21.21 -20.88
N GLY A 503 -19.73 -21.58 -19.60
CA GLY A 503 -20.96 -21.95 -18.84
C GLY A 503 -21.03 -21.18 -17.50
N ASP A 504 -21.92 -21.39 -16.52
CA ASP A 504 -22.73 -22.59 -16.16
C ASP A 504 -24.27 -22.37 -16.19
N LYS A 505 -24.73 -21.12 -16.30
CA LYS A 505 -26.14 -20.72 -16.56
C LYS A 505 -26.17 -19.21 -16.80
N LEU A 506 -25.77 -18.82 -18.00
CA LEU A 506 -25.58 -17.42 -18.38
C LEU A 506 -26.89 -16.82 -18.93
N THR A 507 -27.91 -16.72 -18.07
CA THR A 507 -29.18 -16.04 -18.40
C THR A 507 -29.09 -14.55 -18.08
N PRO A 508 -29.46 -13.65 -19.01
CA PRO A 508 -29.62 -12.22 -18.70
C PRO A 508 -30.73 -12.03 -17.65
N MET A 509 -30.55 -11.07 -16.74
CA MET A 509 -31.68 -10.63 -15.91
C MET A 509 -32.69 -9.89 -16.78
N THR A 510 -33.98 -10.21 -16.62
CA THR A 510 -35.11 -9.61 -17.35
C THR A 510 -35.51 -8.25 -16.77
#